data_AF-A0A967E437-F1
#
_entry.id   AF-A0A967E437-F1
#
_cell.length_a   1.000
_cell.length_b   1.000
_cell.length_c   1.000
_cell.angle_alpha   90.00
_cell.angle_beta   90.00
_cell.angle_gamma   90.00
#
_symmetry.space_group_name_H-M   'P 1'
#
loop_
_entity.id
_entity.type
_entity.pdbx_description
1 polymer ?
#
loop_
_entity_poly.entity_id
_entity_poly.type
_entity_poly.pdbx_seq_one_letter_code
_entity_poly.pdbx_strand_id
1 'polypeptide(L)'
;MQGKDPFLILLGLFILGSTFFFCGKEAVTSSVPGVSESPGKISPPASNIIPPTLPPVPRVSAPTMMKKKIDDLLRRNTIQFPLNSASLLPDGKAILNSVAVILQENPTVAFEVGGHTDNVGLEQANEVLSEQRATTVVEYLISQGIAAERLTPKGYGASRPIVESVANEGHWQNRRIEFSLAPKEAQP
;
A
#
# COMPACT_ATOMS: atom_id res chain seq x y z
N MET A 1 5.82 -52.10 -35.65
CA MET A 1 6.92 -51.21 -35.21
C MET A 1 6.79 -51.11 -33.70
N GLN A 2 7.23 -52.06 -32.87
CA GLN A 2 8.61 -52.41 -32.46
C GLN A 2 9.48 -51.22 -32.02
N GLY A 3 9.86 -51.25 -30.73
CA GLY A 3 10.81 -50.41 -29.98
C GLY A 3 10.14 -49.86 -28.68
N LYS A 4 10.34 -50.33 -27.43
CA LYS A 4 11.48 -50.92 -26.70
C LYS A 4 12.75 -50.08 -26.90
N ASP A 5 13.32 -49.36 -25.93
CA ASP A 5 13.47 -49.61 -24.49
C ASP A 5 13.74 -48.30 -23.68
N PRO A 6 13.66 -48.35 -22.34
CA PRO A 6 13.78 -47.20 -21.44
C PRO A 6 15.23 -46.99 -20.96
N PHE A 7 15.66 -45.74 -20.80
CA PHE A 7 16.93 -45.42 -20.14
C PHE A 7 16.72 -44.94 -18.70
N LEU A 8 17.49 -45.59 -17.85
CA LEU A 8 17.55 -45.59 -16.40
C LEU A 8 18.71 -44.65 -15.98
N ILE A 9 18.68 -44.19 -14.72
CA ILE A 9 19.83 -43.73 -13.89
C ILE A 9 20.30 -42.27 -14.08
N LEU A 10 20.10 -41.42 -13.05
CA LEU A 10 21.17 -41.11 -12.08
C LEU A 10 20.64 -40.38 -10.83
N LEU A 11 20.84 -41.05 -9.70
CA LEU A 11 20.71 -40.56 -8.33
C LEU A 11 21.85 -39.58 -8.03
N GLY A 12 21.54 -38.37 -7.56
CA GLY A 12 22.52 -37.37 -7.11
C GLY A 12 22.24 -36.93 -5.67
N LEU A 13 22.91 -37.56 -4.72
CA LEU A 13 22.94 -37.23 -3.29
C LEU A 13 24.12 -36.29 -3.03
N PHE A 14 23.92 -35.11 -2.42
CA PHE A 14 25.04 -34.29 -1.92
C PHE A 14 24.75 -33.61 -0.57
N ILE A 15 25.19 -34.31 0.47
CA ILE A 15 25.98 -33.88 1.66
C ILE A 15 25.61 -32.58 2.42
N LEU A 16 25.17 -32.85 3.66
CA LEU A 16 25.44 -32.20 4.95
C LEU A 16 26.17 -30.84 5.00
N GLY A 17 25.55 -29.94 5.77
CA GLY A 17 26.17 -29.45 7.00
C GLY A 17 26.70 -28.02 6.96
N SER A 18 26.10 -27.14 7.77
CA SER A 18 26.87 -26.18 8.57
C SER A 18 26.02 -25.57 9.68
N THR A 19 26.21 -26.05 10.90
CA THR A 19 25.75 -25.42 12.13
C THR A 19 26.79 -24.38 12.55
N PHE A 20 26.45 -23.09 12.43
CA PHE A 20 27.13 -21.99 13.13
C PHE A 20 26.19 -21.51 14.23
N PHE A 21 26.41 -21.85 15.50
CA PHE A 21 27.23 -21.10 16.45
C PHE A 21 26.99 -19.58 16.38
N PHE A 22 26.11 -19.07 17.24
CA PHE A 22 26.49 -17.92 18.04
C PHE A 22 25.85 -17.97 19.43
N CYS A 23 26.73 -17.77 20.40
CA CYS A 23 26.59 -17.98 21.83
C CYS A 23 26.57 -16.60 22.50
N GLY A 24 25.70 -16.43 23.50
CA GLY A 24 25.82 -15.42 24.56
C GLY A 24 25.47 -13.98 24.14
N LYS A 25 25.24 -13.03 25.05
CA LYS A 25 25.41 -13.02 26.50
C LYS A 25 24.77 -11.70 27.03
N GLU A 26 23.83 -11.86 27.95
CA GLU A 26 23.43 -11.02 29.13
C GLU A 26 22.69 -9.68 29.02
N ALA A 27 21.79 -9.60 30.02
CA ALA A 27 21.19 -8.42 30.59
C ALA A 27 22.25 -7.44 31.12
N VAL A 28 22.00 -6.15 30.92
CA VAL A 28 22.60 -5.08 31.71
C VAL A 28 21.46 -4.31 32.38
N THR A 29 21.25 -4.65 33.65
CA THR A 29 20.64 -3.77 34.64
C THR A 29 21.72 -2.81 35.12
N SER A 30 21.53 -1.51 35.00
CA SER A 30 22.38 -0.53 35.70
C SER A 30 21.54 0.65 36.18
N SER A 31 21.04 0.50 37.39
CA SER A 31 20.55 1.56 38.26
C SER A 31 21.71 2.47 38.69
N VAL A 32 21.56 3.78 38.56
CA VAL A 32 22.44 4.76 39.22
C VAL A 32 21.58 5.65 40.13
N PRO A 33 21.84 5.68 41.45
CA PRO A 33 21.27 6.68 42.36
C PRO A 33 22.22 7.86 42.56
N GLY A 34 21.70 9.08 42.38
CA GLY A 34 21.77 10.16 43.36
C GLY A 34 23.06 10.97 43.57
N VAL A 35 22.81 12.30 43.67
CA VAL A 35 23.50 13.32 44.49
C VAL A 35 24.65 14.09 43.82
N SER A 36 24.42 15.39 43.54
CA SER A 36 24.90 16.48 44.42
C SER A 36 24.58 17.85 43.80
N GLU A 37 23.79 18.64 44.52
CA GLU A 37 23.52 20.06 44.28
C GLU A 37 24.78 20.94 44.44
N SER A 38 24.83 22.07 43.73
CA SER A 38 25.50 23.27 44.21
C SER A 38 24.71 24.53 43.78
N PRO A 39 24.46 25.50 44.68
CA PRO A 39 23.52 26.58 44.45
C PRO A 39 24.18 27.89 44.00
N GLY A 40 23.44 28.65 43.19
CA GLY A 40 23.46 30.12 43.24
C GLY A 40 23.85 30.83 41.94
N LYS A 41 22.84 31.38 41.23
CA LYS A 41 22.69 32.84 41.03
C LYS A 41 21.48 33.18 40.14
N ILE A 42 20.47 33.76 40.79
CA ILE A 42 19.66 34.94 40.40
C ILE A 42 19.24 35.01 38.93
N SER A 43 18.01 34.58 38.67
CA SER A 43 17.26 34.79 37.42
C SER A 43 16.92 36.28 37.21
N PRO A 44 17.11 36.85 36.01
CA PRO A 44 16.38 38.06 35.62
C PRO A 44 14.91 37.72 35.30
N PRO A 45 13.98 38.66 35.49
CA PRO A 45 12.54 38.43 35.35
C PRO A 45 12.15 38.04 33.92
N ALA A 46 11.33 36.99 33.82
CA ALA A 46 10.74 36.49 32.60
C ALA A 46 9.99 37.62 31.86
N SER A 47 10.53 38.04 30.72
CA SER A 47 9.73 38.69 29.70
C SER A 47 8.93 37.58 29.01
N ASN A 48 7.73 37.29 29.54
CA ASN A 48 6.73 36.48 28.86
C ASN A 48 6.21 37.25 27.64
N ILE A 49 7.03 37.31 26.59
CA ILE A 49 6.55 37.56 25.24
C ILE A 49 6.16 36.17 24.72
N ILE A 50 4.93 35.75 25.02
CA ILE A 50 4.30 34.66 24.28
C ILE A 50 4.22 35.19 22.84
N PRO A 51 4.99 34.67 21.88
CA PRO A 51 4.78 35.04 20.49
C PRO A 51 3.31 34.76 20.18
N PRO A 52 2.58 35.65 19.47
CA PRO A 52 1.23 35.33 19.06
C PRO A 52 1.28 33.98 18.34
N THR A 53 0.65 32.96 18.91
CA THR A 53 0.47 31.68 18.24
C THR A 53 -0.29 32.00 16.97
N LEU A 54 0.44 32.07 15.85
CA LEU A 54 -0.19 32.15 14.55
C LEU A 54 -1.18 30.99 14.49
N PRO A 55 -2.46 31.23 14.16
CA PRO A 55 -3.39 30.14 13.95
C PRO A 55 -2.73 29.17 12.96
N PRO A 56 -2.81 27.84 13.16
CA PRO A 56 -2.28 26.91 12.18
C PRO A 56 -2.97 27.22 10.85
N VAL A 57 -2.20 27.78 9.92
CA VAL A 57 -2.64 27.92 8.52
C VAL A 57 -3.16 26.54 8.12
N PRO A 58 -4.33 26.40 7.48
CA PRO A 58 -4.78 25.14 6.94
C PRO A 58 -3.80 24.71 5.83
N ARG A 59 -2.67 24.12 6.22
CA ARG A 59 -1.78 23.39 5.33
C ARG A 59 -2.59 22.18 4.90
N VAL A 60 -2.92 22.11 3.62
CA VAL A 60 -3.43 20.88 3.01
C VAL A 60 -2.51 19.75 3.49
N SER A 61 -3.07 18.81 4.25
CA SER A 61 -2.27 17.79 4.93
C SER A 61 -1.53 16.94 3.88
N ALA A 62 -0.33 16.48 4.22
CA ALA A 62 0.47 15.64 3.32
C ALA A 62 -0.33 14.43 2.73
N PRO A 63 -1.20 13.73 3.48
CA PRO A 63 -2.06 12.68 2.94
C PRO A 63 -3.00 13.14 1.82
N THR A 64 -3.59 14.34 1.95
CA THR A 64 -4.51 14.89 0.93
C THR A 64 -3.76 15.25 -0.34
N MET A 65 -2.56 15.81 -0.24
CA MET A 65 -1.71 16.10 -1.40
C MET A 65 -1.28 14.82 -2.12
N MET A 66 -0.93 13.79 -1.36
CA MET A 66 -0.56 12.48 -1.89
C MET A 66 -1.73 11.81 -2.62
N LYS A 67 -2.91 11.74 -1.99
CA LYS A 67 -4.11 11.22 -2.64
C LYS A 67 -4.39 11.95 -3.95
N LYS A 68 -4.32 13.29 -3.93
CA LYS A 68 -4.52 14.11 -5.13
C LYS A 68 -3.54 13.75 -6.25
N LYS A 69 -2.25 13.54 -5.95
CA LYS A 69 -1.25 13.11 -6.95
C LYS A 69 -1.65 11.77 -7.60
N ILE A 70 -2.10 10.81 -6.79
CA ILE A 70 -2.54 9.50 -7.27
C ILE A 70 -3.80 9.65 -8.15
N ASP A 71 -4.79 10.42 -7.69
CA ASP A 71 -6.03 10.68 -8.45
C ASP A 71 -5.73 11.35 -9.80
N ASP A 72 -4.85 12.35 -9.84
CA ASP A 72 -4.43 13.05 -11.06
C ASP A 72 -3.67 12.13 -12.03
N LEU A 73 -2.94 11.14 -11.50
CA LEU A 73 -2.24 10.12 -12.29
C LEU A 73 -3.22 9.13 -12.91
N LEU A 74 -4.17 8.61 -12.12
CA LEU A 74 -5.16 7.62 -12.57
C LEU A 74 -6.26 8.22 -13.47
N ARG A 75 -6.52 9.53 -13.36
CA ARG A 75 -7.41 10.25 -14.28
C ARG A 75 -6.86 10.27 -15.70
N ARG A 76 -5.54 10.34 -15.86
CA ARG A 76 -4.85 10.41 -17.16
C ARG A 76 -4.45 9.04 -17.69
N ASN A 77 -4.34 8.04 -16.81
CA ASN A 77 -3.88 6.71 -17.15
C ASN A 77 -4.80 5.66 -16.50
N THR A 78 -5.49 4.88 -17.31
CA THR A 78 -6.41 3.84 -16.81
C THR A 78 -5.68 2.51 -16.66
N ILE A 79 -5.80 1.89 -15.48
CA ILE A 79 -5.35 0.50 -15.27
C ILE A 79 -6.39 -0.42 -15.90
N GLN A 80 -6.06 -0.95 -17.09
CA GLN A 80 -6.95 -1.85 -17.82
C GLN A 80 -6.74 -3.31 -17.42
N PHE A 81 -7.85 -4.06 -17.42
CA PHE A 81 -7.85 -5.50 -17.21
C PHE A 81 -8.50 -6.18 -18.41
N PRO A 82 -8.05 -7.38 -18.80
CA PRO A 82 -8.76 -8.20 -19.77
C PRO A 82 -10.18 -8.51 -19.30
N LEU A 83 -11.04 -8.85 -20.25
CA LEU A 83 -12.43 -9.23 -19.97
C LEU A 83 -12.47 -10.39 -18.96
N ASN A 84 -13.31 -10.27 -17.93
CA ASN A 84 -13.47 -11.27 -16.87
C ASN A 84 -12.16 -11.71 -16.20
N SER A 85 -11.16 -10.82 -16.16
CA SER A 85 -9.86 -11.10 -15.58
C SER A 85 -9.46 -10.06 -14.54
N ALA A 86 -8.67 -10.52 -13.58
CA ALA A 86 -7.94 -9.70 -12.62
C ALA A 86 -6.44 -9.56 -12.96
N SER A 87 -5.99 -10.11 -14.10
CA SER A 87 -4.57 -10.04 -14.49
C SER A 87 -4.14 -8.64 -14.86
N LEU A 88 -3.05 -8.16 -14.24
CA LEU A 88 -2.42 -6.88 -14.57
C LEU A 88 -1.61 -6.96 -15.87
N LEU A 89 -1.95 -6.10 -16.83
CA LEU A 89 -1.20 -5.92 -18.06
C LEU A 89 0.10 -5.09 -17.83
N PRO A 90 1.10 -5.20 -18.73
CA PRO A 90 2.35 -4.42 -18.62
C PRO A 90 2.13 -2.92 -18.45
N ASP A 91 1.19 -2.33 -19.20
CA ASP A 91 0.89 -0.89 -19.11
C ASP A 91 0.30 -0.53 -17.73
N GLY A 92 -0.57 -1.37 -17.19
CA GLY A 92 -1.10 -1.22 -15.84
C GLY A 92 0.00 -1.29 -14.78
N LYS A 93 0.98 -2.18 -14.95
CA LYS A 93 2.17 -2.27 -14.09
C LYS A 93 3.02 -1.00 -14.13
N ALA A 94 3.22 -0.41 -15.31
CA ALA A 94 3.96 0.85 -15.45
C ALA A 94 3.28 2.03 -14.72
N ILE A 95 1.95 2.09 -14.78
CA ILE A 95 1.15 3.07 -14.02
C ILE A 95 1.32 2.83 -12.51
N LEU A 96 1.21 1.58 -12.07
CA LEU A 96 1.36 1.21 -10.66
C LEU A 96 2.77 1.44 -10.12
N ASN A 97 3.81 1.36 -10.96
CA ASN A 97 5.17 1.74 -10.55
C ASN A 97 5.23 3.23 -10.18
N SER A 98 4.54 4.08 -10.93
CA SER A 98 4.47 5.51 -10.62
C SER A 98 3.65 5.77 -9.34
N VAL A 99 2.60 4.99 -9.10
CA VAL A 99 1.87 5.02 -7.82
C VAL A 99 2.77 4.58 -6.66
N ALA A 100 3.57 3.52 -6.84
CA ALA A 100 4.51 3.05 -5.83
C ALA A 100 5.54 4.12 -5.46
N VAL A 101 6.10 4.84 -6.43
CA VAL A 101 7.01 5.98 -6.18
C VAL A 101 6.33 7.02 -5.29
N ILE A 102 5.08 7.40 -5.60
CA ILE A 102 4.33 8.35 -4.78
C ILE A 102 4.18 7.79 -3.35
N LEU A 103 3.73 6.53 -3.20
CA LEU A 103 3.51 5.86 -1.91
C LEU A 103 4.78 5.73 -1.04
N GLN A 104 5.96 5.69 -1.68
CA GLN A 104 7.26 5.68 -0.99
C GLN A 104 7.66 7.07 -0.46
N GLU A 105 7.20 8.17 -1.06
CA GLU A 105 7.50 9.54 -0.58
C GLU A 105 6.94 9.81 0.82
N ASN A 106 5.85 9.14 1.21
CA ASN A 106 5.22 9.30 2.53
C ASN A 106 4.81 7.93 3.08
N PRO A 107 5.69 7.25 3.84
CA PRO A 107 5.47 5.89 4.29
C PRO A 107 4.41 5.75 5.41
N THR A 108 3.93 6.84 5.97
CA THR A 108 3.00 6.84 7.12
C THR A 108 1.52 6.85 6.73
N VAL A 109 1.21 6.91 5.43
CA VAL A 109 -0.18 7.00 4.95
C VAL A 109 -0.65 5.64 4.47
N ALA A 110 -1.78 5.20 5.02
CA ALA A 110 -2.52 4.01 4.60
C ALA A 110 -3.66 4.36 3.64
N PHE A 111 -3.90 3.47 2.66
CA PHE A 111 -4.89 3.60 1.61
C PHE A 111 -5.76 2.33 1.50
N GLU A 112 -7.03 2.55 1.19
CA GLU A 112 -7.90 1.53 0.62
C GLU A 112 -7.79 1.58 -0.91
N VAL A 113 -7.65 0.41 -1.54
CA VAL A 113 -7.61 0.22 -2.99
C VAL A 113 -8.96 -0.36 -3.43
N GLY A 114 -9.80 0.49 -4.01
CA GLY A 114 -11.14 0.13 -4.47
C GLY A 114 -11.16 -0.37 -5.91
N GLY A 115 -11.73 -1.56 -6.13
CA GLY A 115 -12.01 -2.10 -7.46
C GLY A 115 -13.48 -1.92 -7.87
N HIS A 116 -13.70 -1.55 -9.13
CA HIS A 116 -15.06 -1.33 -9.67
C HIS A 116 -15.25 -2.05 -11.03
N THR A 117 -16.48 -2.46 -11.30
CA THR A 117 -16.91 -3.01 -12.60
C THR A 117 -17.99 -2.14 -13.24
N ASP A 118 -18.33 -2.43 -14.49
CA ASP A 118 -19.63 -2.01 -15.01
C ASP A 118 -20.76 -2.88 -14.41
N ASN A 119 -22.01 -2.52 -14.69
CA ASN A 119 -23.19 -3.24 -14.19
C ASN A 119 -23.63 -4.39 -15.10
N VAL A 120 -22.78 -4.81 -16.04
CA VAL A 120 -23.09 -5.91 -16.96
C VAL A 120 -22.77 -7.23 -16.27
N GLY A 121 -23.67 -8.20 -16.39
CA GLY A 121 -23.51 -9.53 -15.77
C GLY A 121 -24.10 -9.65 -14.37
N LEU A 122 -23.72 -10.71 -13.66
CA LEU A 122 -24.24 -11.00 -12.33
C LEU A 122 -23.55 -10.15 -11.27
N GLU A 123 -24.33 -9.55 -10.36
CA GLU A 123 -23.84 -8.70 -9.27
C GLU A 123 -22.75 -9.40 -8.44
N GLN A 124 -23.01 -10.62 -7.98
CA GLN A 124 -22.05 -11.40 -7.19
C GLN A 124 -20.75 -11.69 -7.96
N ALA A 125 -20.83 -11.93 -9.27
CA ALA A 125 -19.64 -12.14 -10.09
C ALA A 125 -18.82 -10.85 -10.21
N ASN A 126 -19.50 -9.70 -10.33
CA ASN A 126 -18.89 -8.39 -10.37
C ASN A 126 -18.23 -8.01 -9.04
N GLU A 127 -18.85 -8.32 -7.91
CA GLU A 127 -18.25 -8.16 -6.58
C GLU A 127 -16.94 -8.94 -6.47
N VAL A 128 -16.97 -10.25 -6.76
CA VAL A 128 -15.77 -11.11 -6.71
C VAL A 128 -14.69 -10.61 -7.65
N LEU A 129 -15.02 -10.28 -8.90
CA LEU A 129 -14.06 -9.81 -9.88
C LEU A 129 -13.41 -8.48 -9.45
N SER A 130 -14.21 -7.57 -8.89
CA SER A 130 -13.71 -6.28 -8.40
C SER A 130 -12.75 -6.43 -7.22
N GLU A 131 -13.05 -7.35 -6.29
CA GLU A 131 -12.21 -7.67 -5.13
C GLU A 131 -10.88 -8.30 -5.58
N GLN A 132 -10.93 -9.24 -6.53
CA GLN A 132 -9.73 -9.86 -7.10
C GLN A 132 -8.84 -8.84 -7.80
N ARG A 133 -9.41 -7.88 -8.53
CA ARG A 133 -8.66 -6.79 -9.17
C ARG A 133 -7.98 -5.88 -8.15
N ALA A 134 -8.72 -5.46 -7.12
CA ALA A 134 -8.16 -4.68 -6.02
C ALA A 134 -7.02 -5.42 -5.32
N THR A 135 -7.22 -6.71 -5.03
CA THR A 135 -6.20 -7.58 -4.42
C THR A 135 -4.95 -7.68 -5.29
N THR A 136 -5.11 -7.90 -6.60
CA THR A 136 -3.98 -7.99 -7.54
C THR A 136 -3.17 -6.68 -7.57
N VAL A 137 -3.84 -5.53 -7.50
CA VAL A 137 -3.17 -4.22 -7.43
C VAL A 137 -2.38 -4.09 -6.13
N VAL A 138 -2.98 -4.46 -5.00
CA VAL A 138 -2.31 -4.42 -3.68
C VAL A 138 -1.08 -5.33 -3.67
N GLU A 139 -1.23 -6.59 -4.09
CA GLU A 139 -0.13 -7.55 -4.19
C GLU A 139 1.01 -7.02 -5.08
N TYR A 140 0.65 -6.39 -6.20
CA TYR A 140 1.64 -5.77 -7.07
C TYR A 140 2.38 -4.63 -6.36
N LEU A 141 1.67 -3.72 -5.67
CA LEU A 141 2.31 -2.63 -4.93
C LEU A 141 3.19 -3.15 -3.77
N ILE A 142 2.78 -4.23 -3.11
CA ILE A 142 3.61 -4.91 -2.10
C ILE A 142 4.89 -5.44 -2.73
N SER A 143 4.81 -6.05 -3.92
CA SER A 143 6.00 -6.49 -4.66
C SER A 143 6.94 -5.33 -5.05
N GLN A 144 6.43 -4.10 -5.11
CA GLN A 144 7.21 -2.88 -5.32
C GLN A 144 7.75 -2.26 -4.00
N GLY A 145 7.62 -2.96 -2.87
CA GLY A 145 8.16 -2.55 -1.57
C GLY A 145 7.23 -1.68 -0.73
N ILE A 146 5.94 -1.59 -1.05
CA ILE A 146 4.96 -0.94 -0.17
C ILE A 146 4.56 -1.92 0.94
N ALA A 147 4.59 -1.45 2.20
CA ALA A 147 4.22 -2.28 3.34
C ALA A 147 2.73 -2.69 3.27
N ALA A 148 2.44 -3.96 3.55
CA ALA A 148 1.12 -4.55 3.33
C ALA A 148 0.05 -3.94 4.24
N GLU A 149 0.41 -3.60 5.49
CA GLU A 149 -0.44 -2.95 6.48
C GLU A 149 -0.96 -1.57 6.04
N ARG A 150 -0.35 -0.97 5.01
CA ARG A 150 -0.76 0.32 4.45
C ARG A 150 -1.81 0.19 3.35
N LEU A 151 -2.13 -1.01 2.90
CA LEU A 151 -2.95 -1.24 1.71
C LEU A 151 -4.07 -2.23 2.02
N THR A 152 -5.31 -1.76 1.91
CA THR A 152 -6.50 -2.61 2.08
C THR A 152 -7.21 -2.75 0.73
N PRO A 153 -7.26 -3.94 0.11
CA PRO A 153 -8.07 -4.14 -1.08
C PRO A 153 -9.56 -4.14 -0.72
N LYS A 154 -10.39 -3.58 -1.61
CA LYS A 154 -11.84 -3.64 -1.49
C LYS A 154 -12.53 -3.72 -2.85
N GLY A 155 -13.37 -4.73 -3.04
CA GLY A 155 -14.26 -4.86 -4.18
C GLY A 155 -15.59 -4.16 -3.94
N TYR A 156 -16.01 -3.32 -4.89
CA TYR A 156 -17.30 -2.64 -4.88
C TYR A 156 -18.27 -3.13 -5.96
N GLY A 157 -17.83 -4.03 -6.84
CA GLY A 157 -18.60 -4.46 -8.00
C GLY A 157 -19.13 -3.26 -8.80
N ALA A 158 -20.41 -3.30 -9.14
CA ALA A 158 -21.11 -2.25 -9.86
C ALA A 158 -21.83 -1.23 -8.95
N SER A 159 -21.73 -1.38 -7.62
CA SER A 159 -22.54 -0.63 -6.65
C SER A 159 -22.22 0.86 -6.54
N ARG A 160 -21.07 1.30 -7.07
CA ARG A 160 -20.58 2.68 -7.02
C ARG A 160 -20.22 3.21 -8.42
N PRO A 161 -21.22 3.40 -9.30
CA PRO A 161 -21.00 3.93 -10.64
C PRO A 161 -20.63 5.42 -10.57
N ILE A 162 -19.70 5.85 -11.44
CA ILE A 162 -19.44 7.28 -11.67
C ILE A 162 -20.42 7.83 -12.72
N VAL A 163 -20.73 7.01 -13.72
CA VAL A 163 -21.66 7.35 -14.81
C VAL A 163 -22.75 6.29 -14.86
N GLU A 164 -24.00 6.72 -15.04
CA GLU A 164 -25.12 5.81 -15.27
C GLU A 164 -24.85 4.90 -16.48
N SER A 165 -25.13 3.61 -16.31
CA SER A 165 -24.74 2.58 -17.29
C SER A 165 -25.79 2.35 -18.38
N VAL A 166 -25.40 1.52 -19.35
CA VAL A 166 -26.11 0.87 -20.49
C VAL A 166 -26.41 1.66 -21.77
N ALA A 167 -26.30 3.00 -21.83
CA ALA A 167 -26.51 3.72 -23.10
C ALA A 167 -25.54 4.88 -23.39
N ASN A 168 -24.65 5.22 -22.45
CA ASN A 168 -23.83 6.42 -22.55
C ASN A 168 -22.37 6.11 -22.90
N GLU A 169 -21.79 7.01 -23.67
CA GLU A 169 -20.34 7.12 -23.85
C GLU A 169 -19.70 7.35 -22.46
N GLY A 170 -18.66 6.58 -22.11
CA GLY A 170 -17.98 6.72 -20.81
C GLY A 170 -18.22 5.62 -19.77
N HIS A 171 -19.01 4.59 -20.04
CA HIS A 171 -19.21 3.44 -19.13
C HIS A 171 -17.90 2.71 -18.75
N TRP A 172 -16.86 2.82 -19.57
CA TRP A 172 -15.51 2.32 -19.23
C TRP A 172 -14.92 2.99 -17.98
N GLN A 173 -15.36 4.20 -17.61
CA GLN A 173 -14.98 4.89 -16.39
C GLN A 173 -15.43 4.15 -15.12
N ASN A 174 -16.46 3.31 -15.22
CA ASN A 174 -16.91 2.46 -14.12
C ASN A 174 -15.96 1.28 -13.87
N ARG A 175 -15.16 0.86 -14.87
CA ARG A 175 -14.13 -0.18 -14.73
C ARG A 175 -12.80 0.44 -14.31
N ARG A 176 -12.68 0.79 -13.03
CA ARG A 176 -11.55 1.55 -12.50
C ARG A 176 -10.98 0.97 -11.21
N ILE A 177 -9.78 1.44 -10.88
CA ILE A 177 -9.17 1.31 -9.56
C ILE A 177 -9.14 2.70 -8.93
N GLU A 178 -9.50 2.79 -7.65
CA GLU A 178 -9.52 4.02 -6.87
C GLU A 178 -8.68 3.89 -5.60
N PHE A 179 -8.06 4.98 -5.17
CA PHE A 179 -7.32 5.04 -3.91
C PHE A 179 -7.99 6.02 -2.97
N SER A 180 -8.42 5.51 -1.81
CA SER A 180 -9.03 6.31 -0.74
C SER A 180 -8.13 6.28 0.48
N LEU A 181 -8.07 7.39 1.23
CA LEU A 181 -7.35 7.40 2.50
C LEU A 181 -8.03 6.42 3.46
N ALA A 182 -7.27 5.55 4.09
CA ALA A 182 -7.80 4.68 5.13
C ALA A 182 -8.31 5.52 6.32
N PRO A 183 -9.30 5.03 7.09
CA PRO A 183 -9.79 5.70 8.29
C PRO A 183 -8.64 6.09 9.22
N LYS A 184 -8.81 7.20 9.96
CA LYS A 184 -7.75 7.74 10.83
C LYS A 184 -7.24 6.75 11.89
N GLU A 185 -8.08 5.78 12.26
CA GLU A 185 -7.79 4.70 13.21
C GLU A 185 -6.89 3.59 12.63
N ALA A 186 -6.81 3.49 11.31
CA ALA A 186 -6.02 2.48 10.59
C ALA A 186 -4.69 3.03 10.06
N GLN A 187 -4.30 4.24 10.47
CA GLN A 187 -3.00 4.82 10.12
C GLN A 187 -1.94 4.27 11.10
N PRO A 188 -0.79 3.76 10.61
CA PRO A 188 0.28 3.22 11.44
C PRO A 188 1.02 4.29 12.26
#